data_AF-A0A4P9XID7-F1
#
_entry.id   AF-A0A4P9XID7-F1
#
_cell.length_a   1.000
_cell.length_b   1.000
_cell.length_c   1.000
_cell.angle_alpha   90.00
_cell.angle_beta   90.00
_cell.angle_gamma   90.00
#
_symmetry.space_group_name_H-M   'P 1'
#
loop_
_entity.id
_entity.type
_entity.pdbx_description
1 polymer ?
#
loop_
_entity_poly.entity_id
_entity_poly.type
_entity_poly.pdbx_seq_one_letter_code
_entity_poly.pdbx_strand_id
1 'polypeptide(L)'
;MRLISVASAAAAVITALCFGDTLSANPLPAVGEVPAPNRPHTTPGLFVERLHPFGQAKSLTAIVRLRGKLGFIKCPTNALLLDVEYSALKTIQTSMPSVHGMKDSVKDLFVPLRGLVQLRGQNCLMIDVVDGKNLRAHIDSLSPQEKIEQLPSIFFQLTMALRYLHRIGRTHGDIKPENSWDKSPKIKLIDFDTSVPVCWKGGKIGSTSGYEAPEEDLGKPIDHVVRDSWLLGATMFSALTGNSPKGLDYKAQVEMGNLQPDVMVEDRAPSSSSEESDTPTGTPQQKAFMEIMEKLLDGNPEARPTINSLDDALLKRLLVQKSFFERIQEFGSNMVNAFSSIPQCRPDTLF
;
A
#
# COMPACT_ATOMS: atom_id res chain seq x y z
N MET A 1 30.09 -18.03 -44.86
CA MET A 1 28.66 -18.07 -44.45
C MET A 1 28.61 -18.13 -42.93
N ARG A 2 27.72 -17.34 -42.31
CA ARG A 2 27.53 -17.08 -40.86
C ARG A 2 28.33 -15.91 -40.28
N LEU A 3 27.80 -14.72 -40.57
CA LEU A 3 27.84 -13.54 -39.70
C LEU A 3 27.00 -13.84 -38.45
N ILE A 4 27.59 -13.70 -37.27
CA ILE A 4 26.86 -13.66 -36.00
C ILE A 4 26.56 -12.20 -35.71
N SER A 5 25.27 -11.84 -35.85
CA SER A 5 24.73 -10.55 -35.47
C SER A 5 24.69 -10.46 -33.94
N VAL A 6 25.47 -9.53 -33.39
CA VAL A 6 25.33 -9.09 -32.00
C VAL A 6 24.28 -7.99 -32.01
N ALA A 7 23.05 -8.33 -31.62
CA ALA A 7 22.00 -7.36 -31.35
C ALA A 7 22.16 -6.90 -29.89
N SER A 8 22.68 -5.68 -29.70
CA SER A 8 22.71 -4.98 -28.43
C SER A 8 21.28 -4.64 -27.99
N ALA A 9 20.78 -5.32 -26.96
CA ALA A 9 19.58 -4.89 -26.24
C ALA A 9 19.98 -3.80 -25.23
N ALA A 10 19.62 -2.55 -25.53
CA ALA A 10 19.74 -1.45 -24.59
C ALA A 10 18.71 -1.65 -23.47
N ALA A 11 19.16 -2.03 -22.27
CA ALA A 11 18.36 -1.99 -21.06
C ALA A 11 18.17 -0.51 -20.65
N ALA A 12 16.95 0.01 -20.78
CA ALA A 12 16.62 1.33 -20.26
C ALA A 12 16.56 1.26 -18.73
N VAL A 13 17.60 1.77 -18.08
CA VAL A 13 17.62 1.97 -16.63
C VAL A 13 16.78 3.22 -16.33
N ILE A 14 15.60 3.04 -15.75
CA ILE A 14 14.83 4.17 -15.19
C ILE A 14 15.46 4.51 -13.83
N THR A 15 16.53 5.31 -13.84
CA THR A 15 17.10 5.88 -12.62
C THR A 15 16.22 7.05 -12.18
N ALA A 16 15.19 6.79 -11.38
CA ALA A 16 14.51 7.84 -10.64
C ALA A 16 15.42 8.27 -9.47
N LEU A 17 16.02 9.45 -9.57
CA LEU A 17 16.68 10.11 -8.44
C LEU A 17 15.65 10.33 -7.32
N CYS A 18 15.78 9.53 -6.27
CA CYS A 18 15.05 9.63 -5.01
C CYS A 18 15.88 10.48 -4.04
N PHE A 19 15.43 11.70 -3.75
CA PHE A 19 15.78 12.37 -2.50
C PHE A 19 14.62 12.13 -1.54
N GLY A 20 14.96 11.56 -0.39
CA GLY A 20 14.04 11.31 0.70
C GLY A 20 13.65 12.56 1.46
N ASP A 21 12.56 12.38 2.20
CA ASP A 21 12.35 12.85 3.57
C ASP A 21 11.17 13.83 3.80
N THR A 22 10.27 13.34 4.66
CA THR A 22 9.25 14.03 5.46
C THR A 22 8.04 14.61 4.74
N LEU A 23 7.00 13.77 4.59
CA LEU A 23 5.62 14.23 4.43
C LEU A 23 5.13 14.81 5.77
N SER A 24 5.46 16.06 6.04
CA SER A 24 4.71 16.88 7.01
C SER A 24 3.88 17.90 6.23
N ALA A 25 2.59 17.62 6.10
CA ALA A 25 1.64 18.54 5.50
C ALA A 25 0.79 19.20 6.59
N ASN A 26 1.29 20.30 7.13
CA ASN A 26 0.44 21.44 7.49
C ASN A 26 1.27 22.73 7.53
N PRO A 27 0.93 23.70 6.67
CA PRO A 27 0.64 25.03 7.18
C PRO A 27 -0.75 25.55 6.76
N LEU A 28 -1.22 26.46 7.60
CA LEU A 28 -2.51 27.15 7.71
C LEU A 28 -3.14 27.73 6.42
N PRO A 29 -4.46 28.09 6.44
CA PRO A 29 -5.21 28.42 5.24
C PRO A 29 -4.83 29.77 4.66
N ALA A 30 -4.33 29.80 3.42
CA ALA A 30 -4.38 30.99 2.60
C ALA A 30 -5.78 31.11 1.99
N VAL A 31 -6.58 32.00 2.57
CA VAL A 31 -7.86 32.45 2.01
C VAL A 31 -7.58 33.23 0.74
N GLY A 32 -8.19 32.80 -0.37
CA GLY A 32 -8.43 33.63 -1.55
C GLY A 32 -7.55 33.33 -2.76
N GLU A 33 -8.03 32.43 -3.64
CA GLU A 33 -7.87 32.66 -5.08
C GLU A 33 -9.24 32.53 -5.76
N VAL A 34 -9.65 33.61 -6.42
CA VAL A 34 -10.85 33.74 -7.25
C VAL A 34 -10.82 32.69 -8.37
N PRO A 35 -11.94 32.05 -8.74
CA PRO A 35 -11.97 31.11 -9.85
C PRO A 35 -11.65 31.86 -11.14
N ALA A 36 -10.50 31.59 -11.76
CA ALA A 36 -10.19 32.10 -13.09
C ALA A 36 -11.08 31.34 -14.10
N PRO A 37 -12.10 31.97 -14.70
CA PRO A 37 -12.92 31.32 -15.71
C PRO A 37 -12.12 31.25 -17.01
N ASN A 38 -12.11 30.09 -17.65
CA ASN A 38 -11.57 29.87 -18.99
C ASN A 38 -10.10 30.25 -19.20
N ARG A 39 -9.18 29.49 -18.59
CA ARG A 39 -7.88 29.32 -19.26
C ARG A 39 -8.09 28.38 -20.45
N PRO A 40 -7.63 28.73 -21.67
CA PRO A 40 -7.53 27.75 -22.74
C PRO A 40 -6.72 26.56 -22.20
N HIS A 41 -7.15 25.34 -22.51
CA HIS A 41 -6.54 24.09 -22.02
C HIS A 41 -6.83 23.69 -20.56
N THR A 42 -7.92 24.17 -19.95
CA THR A 42 -8.50 23.57 -18.73
C THR A 42 -9.80 22.84 -19.09
N THR A 43 -10.06 21.66 -18.52
CA THR A 43 -11.30 20.90 -18.73
C THR A 43 -12.53 21.77 -18.42
N PRO A 44 -13.51 21.87 -19.33
CA PRO A 44 -14.72 22.67 -19.11
C PRO A 44 -15.48 22.24 -17.84
N GLY A 45 -15.80 23.22 -16.99
CA GLY A 45 -16.52 23.01 -15.73
C GLY A 45 -15.67 22.47 -14.58
N LEU A 46 -14.33 22.46 -14.72
CA LEU A 46 -13.39 22.19 -13.64
C LEU A 46 -13.07 23.48 -12.88
N PHE A 47 -13.37 23.50 -11.58
CA PHE A 47 -13.05 24.60 -10.67
C PHE A 47 -12.01 24.15 -9.65
N VAL A 48 -10.97 24.95 -9.42
CA VAL A 48 -9.98 24.66 -8.38
C VAL A 48 -10.48 25.24 -7.06
N GLU A 49 -10.69 24.39 -6.05
CA GLU A 49 -11.09 24.83 -4.71
C GLU A 49 -9.86 25.10 -3.83
N ARG A 50 -8.85 24.24 -3.93
CA ARG A 50 -7.61 24.38 -3.17
C ARG A 50 -6.45 23.86 -4.02
N LEU A 51 -5.52 24.74 -4.34
CA LEU A 51 -4.31 24.37 -5.05
C LEU A 51 -3.22 24.01 -4.03
N HIS A 52 -2.58 22.87 -4.25
CA HIS A 52 -1.36 22.47 -3.57
C HIS A 52 -0.25 22.54 -4.62
N PRO A 53 0.44 23.69 -4.73
CA PRO A 53 1.46 23.88 -5.76
C PRO A 53 2.56 22.83 -5.63
N PHE A 54 3.33 22.62 -6.71
CA PHE A 54 4.51 21.76 -6.73
C PHE A 54 5.34 21.97 -5.46
N GLY A 55 5.25 21.05 -4.51
CA GLY A 55 6.12 21.01 -3.34
C GLY A 55 7.40 20.25 -3.69
N GLN A 56 8.00 19.60 -2.69
CA GLN A 56 9.02 18.56 -2.92
C GLN A 56 8.48 17.36 -3.74
N ALA A 57 7.15 17.25 -3.90
CA ALA A 57 6.50 16.27 -4.76
C ALA A 57 6.56 16.70 -6.23
N LYS A 58 7.02 15.80 -7.10
CA LYS A 58 7.18 15.95 -8.57
C LYS A 58 5.84 16.10 -9.34
N SER A 59 4.78 16.57 -8.69
CA SER A 59 3.42 16.70 -9.23
C SER A 59 2.69 17.87 -8.61
N LEU A 60 1.91 18.60 -9.41
CA LEU A 60 0.95 19.57 -8.91
C LEU A 60 -0.30 18.82 -8.45
N THR A 61 -0.81 19.13 -7.27
CA THR A 61 -2.03 18.52 -6.75
C THR A 61 -3.07 19.58 -6.41
N ALA A 62 -4.35 19.23 -6.48
CA ALA A 62 -5.40 20.16 -6.12
C ALA A 62 -6.69 19.45 -5.71
N ILE A 63 -7.45 20.08 -4.82
CA ILE A 63 -8.86 19.78 -4.63
C ILE A 63 -9.64 20.61 -5.65
N VAL A 64 -10.47 19.94 -6.43
CA VAL A 64 -11.24 20.51 -7.54
C VAL A 64 -12.69 20.12 -7.46
N ARG A 65 -13.55 20.89 -8.11
CA ARG A 65 -14.95 20.55 -8.36
C ARG A 65 -15.19 20.44 -9.86
N LEU A 66 -15.61 19.28 -10.33
CA LEU A 66 -16.00 19.05 -11.72
C LEU A 66 -17.50 18.77 -11.77
N ARG A 67 -18.26 19.65 -12.43
CA ARG A 67 -19.73 19.52 -12.56
C ARG A 67 -20.43 19.30 -11.21
N GLY A 68 -20.04 20.07 -10.19
CA GLY A 68 -20.61 20.00 -8.84
C GLY A 68 -20.00 18.92 -7.93
N LYS A 69 -19.21 17.97 -8.46
CA LYS A 69 -18.60 16.87 -7.67
C LYS A 69 -17.16 17.22 -7.28
N LEU A 70 -16.85 17.03 -5.99
CA LEU A 70 -15.51 17.21 -5.44
C LEU A 70 -14.59 16.07 -5.93
N GLY A 71 -13.33 16.38 -6.18
CA GLY A 71 -12.29 15.41 -6.50
C GLY A 71 -10.89 15.93 -6.17
N PHE A 72 -9.94 15.01 -6.09
CA PHE A 72 -8.53 15.30 -5.97
C PHE A 72 -7.87 15.07 -7.33
N ILE A 73 -7.03 16.00 -7.77
CA ILE A 73 -6.24 15.83 -8.99
C ILE A 73 -4.75 15.76 -8.67
N LYS A 74 -4.05 14.90 -9.41
CA LYS A 74 -2.58 14.81 -9.44
C LYS A 74 -2.13 15.02 -10.88
N CYS A 75 -1.33 16.06 -11.09
CA CYS A 75 -0.79 16.47 -12.38
C CYS A 75 0.73 16.20 -12.35
N PRO A 76 1.18 14.98 -12.69
CA PRO A 76 2.61 14.65 -12.70
C PRO A 76 3.35 15.42 -13.80
N THR A 77 4.63 15.72 -13.58
CA THR A 77 5.48 16.35 -14.59
C THR A 77 5.81 15.44 -15.78
N ASN A 78 5.65 14.13 -15.59
CA ASN A 78 5.98 13.09 -16.58
C ASN A 78 4.71 12.33 -16.98
N ALA A 79 4.46 12.25 -18.29
CA ALA A 79 3.34 11.49 -18.86
C ALA A 79 3.38 10.01 -18.47
N LEU A 80 4.57 9.41 -18.37
CA LEU A 80 4.71 8.00 -17.96
C LEU A 80 4.17 7.74 -16.55
N LEU A 81 4.38 8.68 -15.61
CA LEU A 81 3.85 8.55 -14.25
C LEU A 81 2.32 8.63 -14.24
N LEU A 82 1.74 9.47 -15.11
CA LEU A 82 0.30 9.53 -15.29
C LEU A 82 -0.26 8.23 -15.85
N ASP A 83 0.37 7.69 -16.90
CA ASP A 83 -0.08 6.46 -17.56
C ASP A 83 0.01 5.26 -16.62
N VAL A 84 1.08 5.15 -15.83
CA VAL A 84 1.26 4.12 -14.81
C VAL A 84 0.13 4.15 -13.77
N GLU A 85 -0.12 5.32 -13.17
CA GLU A 85 -1.13 5.46 -12.11
C GLU A 85 -2.55 5.29 -12.66
N TYR A 86 -2.83 5.87 -13.84
CA TYR A 86 -4.11 5.72 -14.53
C TYR A 86 -4.38 4.26 -14.90
N SER A 87 -3.41 3.56 -15.49
CA SER A 87 -3.52 2.15 -15.91
C SER A 87 -3.81 1.25 -14.71
N ALA A 88 -3.14 1.45 -13.57
CA ALA A 88 -3.42 0.72 -12.33
C ALA A 88 -4.86 0.90 -11.87
N LEU A 89 -5.30 2.14 -11.66
CA LEU A 89 -6.63 2.45 -11.15
C LEU A 89 -7.74 2.04 -12.14
N LYS A 90 -7.49 2.19 -13.43
CA LYS A 90 -8.41 1.74 -14.48
C LYS A 90 -8.57 0.22 -14.45
N THR A 91 -7.47 -0.52 -14.28
CA THR A 91 -7.49 -1.99 -14.16
C THR A 91 -8.26 -2.42 -12.91
N ILE A 92 -8.03 -1.78 -11.76
CA ILE A 92 -8.78 -2.01 -10.51
C ILE A 92 -10.29 -1.83 -10.72
N GLN A 93 -10.69 -0.71 -11.35
CA GLN A 93 -12.09 -0.35 -11.52
C GLN A 93 -12.83 -1.27 -12.51
N THR A 94 -12.16 -1.68 -13.59
CA THR A 94 -12.76 -2.46 -14.69
C THR A 94 -12.75 -3.97 -14.45
N SER A 95 -11.78 -4.50 -13.69
CA SER A 95 -11.70 -5.93 -13.37
C SER A 95 -12.88 -6.39 -12.51
N MET A 96 -13.35 -7.62 -12.67
CA MET A 96 -14.46 -8.19 -11.89
C MET A 96 -13.92 -9.04 -10.73
N PRO A 97 -14.08 -8.65 -9.45
CA PRO A 97 -13.53 -9.37 -8.31
C PRO A 97 -13.96 -10.85 -8.24
N SER A 98 -15.19 -11.14 -8.66
CA SER A 98 -15.73 -12.51 -8.68
C SER A 98 -14.93 -13.48 -9.54
N VAL A 99 -14.36 -13.01 -10.66
CA VAL A 99 -13.47 -13.80 -11.54
C VAL A 99 -12.17 -14.18 -10.81
N HIS A 100 -11.78 -13.40 -9.82
CA HIS A 100 -10.59 -13.61 -8.99
C HIS A 100 -10.93 -14.22 -7.62
N GLY A 101 -12.13 -14.78 -7.45
CA GLY A 101 -12.58 -15.39 -6.20
C GLY A 101 -12.73 -14.39 -5.05
N MET A 102 -13.06 -13.14 -5.35
CA MET A 102 -13.20 -12.06 -4.38
C MET A 102 -14.57 -11.39 -4.50
N LYS A 103 -15.08 -10.83 -3.40
CA LYS A 103 -16.32 -10.05 -3.39
C LYS A 103 -16.10 -8.66 -3.97
N ASP A 104 -17.16 -8.06 -4.51
CA ASP A 104 -17.12 -6.69 -5.05
C ASP A 104 -16.70 -5.64 -4.01
N SER A 105 -16.94 -5.92 -2.73
CA SER A 105 -16.51 -5.09 -1.60
C SER A 105 -14.99 -4.84 -1.55
N VAL A 106 -14.17 -5.68 -2.19
CA VAL A 106 -12.72 -5.45 -2.27
C VAL A 106 -12.37 -4.16 -3.02
N LYS A 107 -13.23 -3.72 -3.96
CA LYS A 107 -13.04 -2.44 -4.68
C LYS A 107 -13.19 -1.23 -3.77
N ASP A 108 -13.92 -1.36 -2.66
CA ASP A 108 -14.04 -0.27 -1.68
C ASP A 108 -12.71 0.08 -1.00
N LEU A 109 -11.75 -0.85 -1.04
CA LEU A 109 -10.41 -0.67 -0.48
C LEU A 109 -9.48 0.16 -1.36
N PHE A 110 -9.97 0.62 -2.51
CA PHE A 110 -9.21 1.46 -3.45
C PHE A 110 -9.85 2.84 -3.56
N VAL A 111 -9.05 3.83 -3.92
CA VAL A 111 -9.59 5.15 -4.29
C VAL A 111 -10.26 5.10 -5.66
N PRO A 112 -11.51 5.58 -5.79
CA PRO A 112 -12.19 5.61 -7.08
C PRO A 112 -11.53 6.56 -8.08
N LEU A 113 -11.27 6.05 -9.29
CA LEU A 113 -10.86 6.85 -10.44
C LEU A 113 -12.08 7.55 -11.07
N ARG A 114 -11.94 8.85 -11.30
CA ARG A 114 -12.94 9.67 -12.02
C ARG A 114 -12.57 9.88 -13.49
N GLY A 115 -11.29 9.83 -13.81
CA GLY A 115 -10.79 9.87 -15.18
C GLY A 115 -9.59 10.80 -15.31
N LEU A 116 -9.35 11.26 -16.53
CA LEU A 116 -8.33 12.26 -16.84
C LEU A 116 -8.99 13.62 -17.01
N VAL A 117 -8.33 14.66 -16.51
CA VAL A 117 -8.69 16.06 -16.71
C VAL A 117 -7.47 16.86 -17.12
N GLN A 118 -7.69 18.05 -17.65
CA GLN A 118 -6.65 18.99 -18.01
C GLN A 118 -6.73 20.21 -17.10
N LEU A 119 -5.61 20.58 -16.49
CA LEU A 119 -5.48 21.82 -15.73
C LEU A 119 -4.33 22.63 -16.31
N ARG A 120 -4.63 23.84 -16.84
CA ARG A 120 -3.61 24.75 -17.39
C ARG A 120 -2.73 24.08 -18.47
N GLY A 121 -3.29 23.23 -19.32
CA GLY A 121 -2.57 22.51 -20.38
C GLY A 121 -1.96 21.17 -19.95
N GLN A 122 -1.85 20.89 -18.65
CA GLN A 122 -1.26 19.67 -18.13
C GLN A 122 -2.33 18.58 -17.95
N ASN A 123 -2.01 17.34 -18.36
CA ASN A 123 -2.85 16.18 -18.08
C ASN A 123 -2.73 15.78 -16.62
N CYS A 124 -3.87 15.52 -16.00
CA CYS A 124 -3.98 15.18 -14.59
C CYS A 124 -4.90 13.98 -14.41
N LEU A 125 -4.55 13.13 -13.46
CA LEU A 125 -5.42 12.11 -12.93
C LEU A 125 -6.44 12.76 -12.00
N MET A 126 -7.72 12.42 -12.12
CA MET A 126 -8.76 12.81 -11.16
C MET A 126 -9.28 11.58 -10.41
N ILE A 127 -9.21 11.62 -9.09
CA ILE A 127 -9.72 10.60 -8.17
C ILE A 127 -10.70 11.23 -7.17
N ASP A 128 -11.43 10.39 -6.44
CA ASP A 128 -12.23 10.87 -5.31
C ASP A 128 -11.36 11.44 -4.20
N VAL A 129 -11.86 12.49 -3.54
CA VAL A 129 -11.30 12.92 -2.26
C VAL A 129 -11.57 11.83 -1.24
N VAL A 130 -10.51 11.40 -0.54
CA VAL A 130 -10.62 10.45 0.55
C VAL A 130 -10.71 11.23 1.86
N ASP A 131 -11.84 11.10 2.56
CA ASP A 131 -12.03 11.70 3.89
C ASP A 131 -11.15 10.99 4.93
N GLY A 132 -10.75 11.71 5.98
CA GLY A 132 -9.93 11.17 7.07
C GLY A 132 -8.46 11.55 6.94
N LYS A 133 -7.58 10.72 7.50
CA LYS A 133 -6.13 10.94 7.52
C LYS A 133 -5.41 9.71 6.96
N ASN A 134 -4.17 9.90 6.50
CA ASN A 134 -3.34 8.76 6.13
C ASN A 134 -3.08 7.84 7.34
N LEU A 135 -2.76 6.58 7.07
CA LEU A 135 -2.62 5.56 8.08
C LEU A 135 -1.43 5.84 9.00
N ARG A 136 -0.36 6.51 8.55
CA ARG A 136 0.71 7.01 9.43
C ARG A 136 0.16 7.93 10.53
N ALA A 137 -0.53 9.00 10.13
CA ALA A 137 -1.12 9.96 11.06
C ALA A 137 -2.24 9.34 11.93
N HIS A 138 -2.87 8.26 11.47
CA HIS A 138 -3.75 7.44 12.30
C HIS A 138 -2.98 6.71 13.39
N ILE A 139 -1.99 5.91 13.00
CA ILE A 139 -1.15 5.12 13.89
C ILE A 139 -0.45 5.99 14.94
N ASP A 140 0.07 7.14 14.54
CA ASP A 140 0.79 8.05 15.43
C ASP A 140 -0.12 8.67 16.49
N SER A 141 -1.44 8.67 16.27
CA SER A 141 -2.43 9.14 17.25
C SER A 141 -2.95 8.04 18.18
N LEU A 142 -2.63 6.76 17.91
CA LEU A 142 -3.10 5.63 18.70
C LEU A 142 -2.18 5.40 19.91
N SER A 143 -2.79 5.14 21.06
CA SER A 143 -2.10 4.54 22.20
C SER A 143 -1.59 3.13 21.86
N PRO A 144 -0.61 2.59 22.60
CA PRO A 144 -0.13 1.22 22.40
C PRO A 144 -1.26 0.17 22.41
N GLN A 145 -2.22 0.32 23.32
CA GLN A 145 -3.38 -0.57 23.39
C GLN A 145 -4.26 -0.48 22.15
N GLU A 146 -4.55 0.73 21.66
CA GLU A 146 -5.33 0.91 20.44
C GLU A 146 -4.62 0.35 19.20
N LYS A 147 -3.28 0.41 19.15
CA LYS A 147 -2.50 -0.24 18.07
C LYS A 147 -2.72 -1.74 18.06
N ILE A 148 -2.65 -2.38 19.24
CA ILE A 148 -2.91 -3.83 19.39
C ILE A 148 -4.30 -4.19 18.87
N GLU A 149 -5.30 -3.37 19.15
CA GLU A 149 -6.70 -3.63 18.80
C GLU A 149 -7.03 -3.35 17.33
N GLN A 150 -6.46 -2.27 16.75
CA GLN A 150 -6.87 -1.77 15.44
C GLN A 150 -5.99 -2.28 14.28
N LEU A 151 -4.67 -2.39 14.49
CA LEU A 151 -3.73 -2.74 13.42
C LEU A 151 -4.06 -4.06 12.72
N PRO A 152 -4.43 -5.15 13.42
CA PRO A 152 -4.74 -6.41 12.74
C PRO A 152 -5.88 -6.29 11.70
N SER A 153 -6.95 -5.56 12.02
CA SER A 153 -8.08 -5.35 11.09
C SER A 153 -7.68 -4.48 9.90
N ILE A 154 -6.85 -3.45 10.15
CA ILE A 154 -6.29 -2.56 9.11
C ILE A 154 -5.42 -3.36 8.14
N PHE A 155 -4.49 -4.15 8.65
CA PHE A 155 -3.57 -4.94 7.82
C PHE A 155 -4.25 -6.13 7.16
N PHE A 156 -5.32 -6.66 7.74
CA PHE A 156 -6.18 -7.60 7.03
C PHE A 156 -6.78 -6.98 5.77
N GLN A 157 -7.36 -5.78 5.88
CA GLN A 157 -7.91 -5.06 4.72
C GLN A 157 -6.82 -4.72 3.71
N LEU A 158 -5.65 -4.26 4.14
CA LEU A 158 -4.52 -3.96 3.26
C LEU A 158 -4.04 -5.21 2.50
N THR A 159 -3.91 -6.32 3.21
CA THR A 159 -3.60 -7.64 2.60
C THR A 159 -4.64 -8.01 1.55
N MET A 160 -5.93 -7.74 1.80
CA MET A 160 -6.99 -8.06 0.84
C MET A 160 -6.98 -7.20 -0.40
N ALA A 161 -6.69 -5.90 -0.27
CA ALA A 161 -6.45 -5.02 -1.41
C ALA A 161 -5.27 -5.55 -2.25
N LEU A 162 -4.15 -5.86 -1.62
CA LEU A 162 -2.95 -6.31 -2.32
C LEU A 162 -3.13 -7.68 -3.01
N ARG A 163 -3.82 -8.63 -2.37
CA ARG A 163 -4.16 -9.92 -3.02
C ARG A 163 -5.01 -9.71 -4.26
N TYR A 164 -5.97 -8.78 -4.22
CA TYR A 164 -6.76 -8.42 -5.40
C TYR A 164 -5.88 -7.80 -6.49
N LEU A 165 -5.05 -6.83 -6.13
CA LEU A 165 -4.15 -6.13 -7.04
C LEU A 165 -3.25 -7.10 -7.81
N HIS A 166 -2.61 -8.04 -7.10
CA HIS A 166 -1.79 -9.09 -7.72
C HIS A 166 -2.62 -10.02 -8.62
N ARG A 167 -3.84 -10.39 -8.21
CA ARG A 167 -4.73 -11.26 -9.01
C ARG A 167 -5.22 -10.60 -10.30
N ILE A 168 -5.32 -9.27 -10.35
CA ILE A 168 -5.63 -8.51 -11.57
C ILE A 168 -4.37 -8.15 -12.37
N GLY A 169 -3.20 -8.69 -11.99
CA GLY A 169 -1.97 -8.58 -12.77
C GLY A 169 -1.17 -7.30 -12.53
N ARG A 170 -1.39 -6.59 -11.42
CA ARG A 170 -0.64 -5.39 -11.05
C ARG A 170 0.05 -5.56 -9.69
N THR A 171 1.14 -4.86 -9.46
CA THR A 171 1.75 -4.65 -8.14
C THR A 171 1.54 -3.20 -7.71
N HIS A 172 1.70 -2.90 -6.43
CA HIS A 172 1.61 -1.56 -5.89
C HIS A 172 2.92 -0.80 -6.04
N GLY A 173 4.04 -1.35 -5.56
CA GLY A 173 5.37 -0.77 -5.73
C GLY A 173 5.84 0.15 -4.59
N ASP A 174 4.95 0.81 -3.86
CA ASP A 174 5.32 1.66 -2.71
C ASP A 174 4.32 1.51 -1.54
N ILE A 175 4.30 0.33 -0.91
CA ILE A 175 3.42 0.05 0.23
C ILE A 175 4.08 0.60 1.50
N LYS A 176 3.41 1.57 2.13
CA LYS A 176 3.80 2.23 3.38
C LYS A 176 2.56 2.87 4.04
N PRO A 177 2.60 3.22 5.34
CA PRO A 177 1.41 3.76 6.01
C PRO A 177 0.90 5.08 5.41
N GLU A 178 1.73 5.86 4.73
CA GLU A 178 1.33 7.11 4.10
C GLU A 178 0.47 6.90 2.84
N ASN A 179 0.59 5.73 2.20
CA ASN A 179 -0.13 5.38 0.96
C ASN A 179 -1.44 4.61 1.24
N SER A 180 -1.92 4.63 2.48
CA SER A 180 -3.25 4.15 2.83
C SER A 180 -3.98 5.23 3.62
N TRP A 181 -5.24 5.49 3.30
CA TRP A 181 -6.07 6.43 4.05
C TRP A 181 -7.04 5.69 4.95
N ASP A 182 -7.13 6.09 6.21
CA ASP A 182 -8.12 5.54 7.13
C ASP A 182 -9.39 6.43 7.13
N LYS A 183 -10.49 5.81 6.70
CA LYS A 183 -11.85 6.28 6.91
C LYS A 183 -12.56 5.24 7.75
N SER A 184 -12.13 5.12 9.01
CA SER A 184 -12.57 4.09 9.95
C SER A 184 -14.06 3.76 9.79
N PRO A 185 -14.42 2.48 9.61
CA PRO A 185 -13.58 1.29 9.78
C PRO A 185 -12.85 0.81 8.51
N LYS A 186 -12.86 1.57 7.41
CA LYS A 186 -12.30 1.13 6.11
C LYS A 186 -11.02 1.87 5.75
N ILE A 187 -10.02 1.12 5.31
CA ILE A 187 -8.87 1.72 4.63
C ILE A 187 -9.14 1.93 3.14
N LYS A 188 -8.40 2.87 2.55
CA LYS A 188 -8.28 3.02 1.10
C LYS A 188 -6.81 3.09 0.69
N LEU A 189 -6.38 2.15 -0.13
CA LEU A 189 -5.07 2.17 -0.78
C LEU A 189 -5.07 3.25 -1.87
N ILE A 190 -4.01 4.05 -1.88
CA ILE A 190 -3.80 5.18 -2.78
C ILE A 190 -2.38 5.15 -3.34
N ASP A 191 -2.13 6.03 -4.32
CA ASP A 191 -0.81 6.29 -4.91
C ASP A 191 -0.18 5.10 -5.64
N PHE A 192 -0.60 4.93 -6.91
CA PHE A 192 -0.19 3.81 -7.77
C PHE A 192 0.89 4.22 -8.79
N ASP A 193 1.66 5.27 -8.53
CA ASP A 193 2.65 5.80 -9.47
C ASP A 193 3.91 4.93 -9.63
N THR A 194 4.08 3.95 -8.75
CA THR A 194 5.12 2.91 -8.80
C THR A 194 4.56 1.55 -9.23
N SER A 195 3.29 1.48 -9.60
CA SER A 195 2.61 0.24 -9.97
C SER A 195 3.12 -0.30 -11.30
N VAL A 196 3.51 -1.57 -11.33
CA VAL A 196 3.90 -2.25 -12.57
C VAL A 196 3.05 -3.49 -12.81
N PRO A 197 2.99 -3.98 -14.06
CA PRO A 197 2.46 -5.30 -14.34
C PRO A 197 3.26 -6.35 -13.57
N VAL A 198 2.60 -7.38 -13.03
CA VAL A 198 3.27 -8.50 -12.32
C VAL A 198 4.30 -9.23 -13.21
N CYS A 199 4.15 -9.12 -14.53
CA CYS A 199 5.04 -9.70 -15.52
C CYS A 199 6.22 -8.80 -15.92
N TRP A 200 6.28 -7.57 -15.41
CA TRP A 200 7.35 -6.64 -15.73
C TRP A 200 8.65 -7.13 -15.11
N LYS A 201 9.64 -7.39 -15.96
CA LYS A 201 10.99 -7.85 -15.57
C LYS A 201 12.02 -6.72 -15.63
N GLY A 202 11.56 -5.49 -15.47
CA GLY A 202 12.45 -4.34 -15.47
C GLY A 202 13.30 -4.28 -14.20
N GLY A 203 14.14 -3.25 -14.11
CA GLY A 203 15.01 -3.05 -12.95
C GLY A 203 14.30 -2.47 -11.75
N LYS A 204 15.07 -1.88 -10.84
CA LYS A 204 14.55 -1.21 -9.65
C LYS A 204 13.51 -0.13 -10.01
N ILE A 205 12.35 -0.18 -9.35
CA ILE A 205 11.37 0.91 -9.32
C ILE A 205 11.66 1.71 -8.05
N GLY A 206 11.41 3.02 -8.06
CA GLY A 206 11.51 3.80 -6.83
C GLY A 206 10.64 3.20 -5.71
N SER A 207 11.23 3.08 -4.52
CA SER A 207 10.53 2.88 -3.25
C SER A 207 10.91 4.02 -2.30
N THR A 208 10.11 4.18 -1.25
CA THR A 208 10.46 5.08 -0.15
C THR A 208 11.70 4.58 0.60
N SER A 209 12.66 5.49 0.83
CA SER A 209 13.85 5.17 1.64
C SER A 209 13.44 4.64 3.00
N GLY A 210 14.02 3.50 3.41
CA GLY A 210 13.66 2.82 4.64
C GLY A 210 12.89 1.52 4.42
N TYR A 211 12.25 1.36 3.26
CA TYR A 211 11.35 0.24 2.95
C TYR A 211 11.90 -0.70 1.88
N GLU A 212 13.09 -0.42 1.34
CA GLU A 212 13.67 -1.22 0.26
C GLU A 212 13.81 -2.69 0.65
N ALA A 213 13.45 -3.58 -0.26
CA ALA A 213 13.65 -5.01 -0.06
C ALA A 213 15.15 -5.36 -0.21
N PRO A 214 15.69 -6.35 0.50
CA PRO A 214 17.13 -6.67 0.48
C PRO A 214 17.66 -6.96 -0.93
N GLU A 215 16.84 -7.59 -1.78
CA GLU A 215 17.17 -7.83 -3.18
C GLU A 215 17.37 -6.55 -4.01
N GLU A 216 16.73 -5.43 -3.64
CA GLU A 216 16.90 -4.13 -4.30
C GLU A 216 18.25 -3.49 -3.97
N ASP A 217 18.71 -3.64 -2.74
CA ASP A 217 20.01 -3.11 -2.29
C ASP A 217 21.17 -3.97 -2.80
N LEU A 218 20.93 -5.26 -2.98
CA LEU A 218 21.90 -6.20 -3.56
C LEU A 218 21.93 -6.17 -5.10
N GLY A 219 21.07 -5.39 -5.75
CA GLY A 219 20.99 -5.30 -7.21
C GLY A 219 20.62 -6.63 -7.89
N LYS A 220 19.90 -7.51 -7.18
CA LYS A 220 19.43 -8.80 -7.71
C LYS A 220 18.19 -8.60 -8.60
N PRO A 221 17.85 -9.57 -9.47
CA PRO A 221 16.56 -9.56 -10.16
C PRO A 221 15.40 -9.43 -9.17
N ILE A 222 14.44 -8.57 -9.50
CA ILE A 222 13.30 -8.25 -8.63
C ILE A 222 12.07 -8.97 -9.17
N ASP A 223 11.46 -9.82 -8.33
CA ASP A 223 10.07 -10.22 -8.50
C ASP A 223 9.20 -9.18 -7.77
N HIS A 224 8.42 -8.42 -8.52
CA HIS A 224 7.65 -7.30 -7.95
C HIS A 224 6.52 -7.74 -7.01
N VAL A 225 6.02 -8.98 -7.13
CA VAL A 225 5.01 -9.53 -6.22
C VAL A 225 5.65 -9.93 -4.89
N VAL A 226 6.83 -10.55 -4.95
CA VAL A 226 7.63 -10.88 -3.75
C VAL A 226 8.14 -9.61 -3.06
N ARG A 227 8.46 -8.56 -3.84
CA ARG A 227 8.81 -7.23 -3.33
C ARG A 227 7.64 -6.56 -2.59
N ASP A 228 6.43 -6.58 -3.15
CA ASP A 228 5.25 -6.06 -2.45
C ASP A 228 4.98 -6.79 -1.12
N SER A 229 5.34 -8.08 -1.07
CA SER A 229 5.25 -8.89 0.16
C SER A 229 6.17 -8.35 1.25
N TRP A 230 7.43 -8.01 0.91
CA TRP A 230 8.33 -7.31 1.82
C TRP A 230 7.79 -5.96 2.26
N LEU A 231 7.33 -5.13 1.31
CA LEU A 231 6.83 -3.80 1.62
C LEU A 231 5.62 -3.84 2.58
N LEU A 232 4.75 -4.85 2.47
CA LEU A 232 3.68 -5.09 3.44
C LEU A 232 4.25 -5.42 4.83
N GLY A 233 5.23 -6.33 4.93
CA GLY A 233 5.91 -6.66 6.19
C GLY A 233 6.61 -5.45 6.82
N ALA A 234 7.31 -4.66 6.01
CA ALA A 234 7.96 -3.41 6.40
C ALA A 234 6.95 -2.38 6.93
N THR A 235 5.78 -2.29 6.30
CA THR A 235 4.66 -1.45 6.72
C THR A 235 4.09 -1.92 8.06
N MET A 236 3.92 -3.23 8.26
CA MET A 236 3.49 -3.82 9.54
C MET A 236 4.47 -3.50 10.66
N PHE A 237 5.77 -3.69 10.42
CA PHE A 237 6.83 -3.35 11.37
C PHE A 237 6.79 -1.86 11.72
N SER A 238 6.71 -0.99 10.71
CA SER A 238 6.71 0.44 10.92
C SER A 238 5.47 0.97 11.62
N ALA A 239 4.33 0.29 11.49
CA ALA A 239 3.13 0.59 12.24
C ALA A 239 3.27 0.26 13.73
N LEU A 240 3.96 -0.83 14.06
CA LEU A 240 4.22 -1.24 15.44
C LEU A 240 5.27 -0.36 16.12
N THR A 241 6.43 -0.20 15.48
CA THR A 241 7.62 0.41 16.10
C THR A 241 7.73 1.91 15.88
N GLY A 242 7.03 2.46 14.88
CA GLY A 242 7.24 3.83 14.40
C GLY A 242 8.50 4.01 13.55
N ASN A 243 9.32 2.97 13.36
CA ASN A 243 10.58 3.03 12.63
C ASN A 243 10.49 2.32 11.27
N SER A 244 11.36 2.68 10.30
CA SER A 244 11.52 1.89 9.07
C SER A 244 12.42 0.68 9.32
N PRO A 245 12.27 -0.46 8.61
CA PRO A 245 13.11 -1.65 8.83
C PRO A 245 14.59 -1.51 8.40
N LYS A 246 14.96 -0.47 7.64
CA LYS A 246 16.32 -0.28 7.09
C LYS A 246 17.40 -0.15 8.17
N GLY A 247 18.44 -0.99 8.05
CA GLY A 247 19.64 -0.95 8.91
C GLY A 247 19.45 -1.55 10.31
N LEU A 248 18.34 -2.25 10.55
CA LEU A 248 17.96 -2.72 11.88
C LEU A 248 17.90 -4.24 11.94
N ASP A 249 18.34 -4.81 13.07
CA ASP A 249 17.89 -6.12 13.51
C ASP A 249 16.44 -5.97 14.00
N TYR A 250 15.49 -6.19 13.09
CA TYR A 250 14.07 -6.00 13.37
C TYR A 250 13.56 -6.92 14.48
N LYS A 251 14.21 -8.07 14.72
CA LYS A 251 13.85 -8.99 15.82
C LYS A 251 14.14 -8.34 17.18
N ALA A 252 15.33 -7.77 17.34
CA ALA A 252 15.73 -7.08 18.56
C ALA A 252 14.84 -5.86 18.88
N GLN A 253 14.30 -5.16 17.87
CA GLN A 253 13.42 -4.00 18.10
C GLN A 253 11.95 -4.35 18.33
N VAL A 254 11.45 -5.46 17.78
CA VAL A 254 10.15 -6.00 18.20
C VAL A 254 10.20 -6.34 19.70
N GLU A 255 11.32 -6.92 20.15
CA GLU A 255 11.55 -7.25 21.56
C GLU A 255 11.79 -6.00 22.43
N MET A 256 12.56 -5.01 21.96
CA MET A 256 12.83 -3.74 22.67
C MET A 256 11.69 -2.71 22.59
N GLY A 257 10.77 -2.85 21.64
CA GLY A 257 9.62 -1.96 21.42
C GLY A 257 8.47 -2.16 22.41
N ASN A 258 8.66 -2.97 23.46
CA ASN A 258 7.68 -3.27 24.50
C ASN A 258 6.28 -3.62 23.95
N LEU A 259 6.24 -4.65 23.13
CA LEU A 259 5.13 -5.62 23.14
C LEU A 259 5.60 -6.91 23.84
N GLN A 260 6.28 -6.78 24.97
CA GLN A 260 6.19 -7.79 26.01
C GLN A 260 4.88 -7.52 26.77
N PRO A 261 3.97 -8.49 26.92
CA PRO A 261 2.76 -8.31 27.72
C PRO A 261 2.99 -8.13 29.22
N ASP A 262 4.25 -7.95 29.65
CA ASP A 262 4.64 -7.88 31.06
C ASP A 262 4.73 -6.45 31.60
N VAL A 263 3.73 -5.61 31.28
CA VAL A 263 3.42 -4.43 32.11
C VAL A 263 1.92 -4.40 32.42
N MET A 264 1.38 -5.51 32.89
CA MET A 264 0.09 -5.54 33.58
C MET A 264 0.10 -6.63 34.64
N VAL A 265 0.67 -6.31 35.80
CA VAL A 265 0.25 -6.65 37.17
C VAL A 265 1.47 -6.41 38.06
N GLU A 266 1.48 -5.30 38.80
CA GLU A 266 2.01 -5.26 40.16
C GLU A 266 1.64 -3.92 40.81
N ASP A 267 0.47 -3.91 41.45
CA ASP A 267 0.36 -3.31 42.78
C ASP A 267 -0.44 -4.27 43.66
N ARG A 268 0.21 -5.39 44.01
CA ARG A 268 -0.12 -6.24 45.16
C ARG A 268 1.10 -7.08 45.52
N ALA A 269 1.55 -6.88 46.76
CA ALA A 269 2.73 -7.44 47.42
C ALA A 269 2.84 -8.99 47.35
N PRO A 270 4.02 -9.57 47.70
CA PRO A 270 4.51 -10.83 47.14
C PRO A 270 4.03 -12.06 47.90
N SER A 271 3.82 -13.16 47.17
CA SER A 271 3.96 -14.50 47.72
C SER A 271 4.56 -15.43 46.66
N SER A 272 5.70 -15.98 47.04
CA SER A 272 6.52 -16.98 46.37
C SER A 272 5.76 -18.19 45.84
N SER A 273 6.01 -18.58 44.59
CA SER A 273 6.66 -19.85 44.24
C SER A 273 6.69 -19.99 42.72
N SER A 274 7.84 -20.49 42.27
CA SER A 274 8.33 -20.64 40.92
C SER A 274 7.53 -21.62 40.07
N GLU A 275 7.03 -21.17 38.93
CA GLU A 275 6.98 -21.95 37.68
C GLU A 275 7.31 -21.00 36.52
N GLU A 276 8.52 -21.11 35.97
CA GLU A 276 8.90 -20.49 34.69
C GLU A 276 8.03 -21.11 33.59
N SER A 277 6.98 -20.42 33.16
CA SER A 277 6.20 -20.79 31.98
C SER A 277 6.74 -20.02 30.77
N ASP A 278 7.55 -20.70 29.98
CA ASP A 278 8.14 -20.24 28.72
C ASP A 278 7.07 -20.22 27.59
N THR A 279 6.01 -19.42 27.76
CA THR A 279 4.98 -19.24 26.74
C THR A 279 5.03 -17.82 26.18
N PRO A 280 5.03 -17.64 24.83
CA PRO A 280 4.96 -16.31 24.25
C PRO A 280 3.64 -15.67 24.68
N THR A 281 3.75 -14.66 25.51
CA THR A 281 2.67 -13.83 26.02
C THR A 281 2.05 -13.07 24.83
N GLY A 282 0.73 -13.16 24.64
CA GLY A 282 0.00 -12.47 23.55
C GLY A 282 -1.26 -13.20 23.08
N THR A 283 -2.29 -12.45 22.67
CA THR A 283 -3.54 -12.98 22.11
C THR A 283 -3.29 -13.75 20.80
N PRO A 284 -4.17 -14.70 20.40
CA PRO A 284 -4.03 -15.40 19.11
C PRO A 284 -3.94 -14.46 17.89
N GLN A 285 -4.59 -13.30 17.97
CA GLN A 285 -4.56 -12.28 16.92
C GLN A 285 -3.20 -11.58 16.85
N GLN A 286 -2.63 -11.18 17.99
CA GLN A 286 -1.29 -10.61 18.05
C GLN A 286 -0.25 -11.61 17.52
N LYS A 287 -0.34 -12.87 17.93
CA LYS A 287 0.53 -13.95 17.43
C LYS A 287 0.43 -14.09 15.91
N ALA A 288 -0.78 -14.06 15.36
CA ALA A 288 -0.98 -14.11 13.91
C ALA A 288 -0.40 -12.88 13.19
N PHE A 289 -0.56 -11.69 13.76
CA PHE A 289 0.00 -10.45 13.21
C PHE A 289 1.53 -10.52 13.13
N MET A 290 2.17 -10.95 14.22
CA MET A 290 3.62 -11.10 14.30
C MET A 290 4.12 -12.18 13.33
N GLU A 291 3.45 -13.35 13.30
CA GLU A 291 3.81 -14.45 12.39
C GLU A 291 3.75 -14.04 10.91
N ILE A 292 2.71 -13.29 10.51
CA ILE A 292 2.61 -12.77 9.14
C ILE A 292 3.74 -11.78 8.85
N MET A 293 3.96 -10.82 9.75
CA MET A 293 5.00 -9.81 9.58
C MET A 293 6.39 -10.45 9.42
N GLU A 294 6.74 -11.40 10.29
CA GLU A 294 8.03 -12.10 10.25
C GLU A 294 8.23 -12.89 8.95
N LYS A 295 7.19 -13.60 8.50
CA LYS A 295 7.22 -14.32 7.21
C LYS A 295 7.47 -13.36 6.04
N LEU A 296 6.81 -12.20 6.04
CA LEU A 296 6.93 -11.21 4.98
C LEU A 296 8.29 -10.48 5.01
N LEU A 297 8.94 -10.39 6.17
CA LEU A 297 10.27 -9.82 6.35
C LEU A 297 11.41 -10.84 6.19
N ASP A 298 11.17 -11.99 5.55
CA ASP A 298 12.25 -12.89 5.19
C ASP A 298 13.20 -12.22 4.18
N GLY A 299 14.48 -12.12 4.54
CA GLY A 299 15.49 -11.49 3.71
C GLY A 299 15.86 -12.30 2.46
N ASN A 300 15.50 -13.59 2.42
CA ASN A 300 15.62 -14.41 1.23
C ASN A 300 14.33 -14.33 0.39
N PRO A 301 14.33 -13.65 -0.77
CA PRO A 301 13.15 -13.53 -1.62
C PRO A 301 12.62 -14.88 -2.13
N GLU A 302 13.45 -15.92 -2.21
CA GLU A 302 13.01 -17.26 -2.62
C GLU A 302 12.23 -18.01 -1.52
N ALA A 303 12.51 -17.68 -0.25
CA ALA A 303 11.82 -18.26 0.91
C ALA A 303 10.62 -17.40 1.36
N ARG A 304 10.63 -16.10 1.04
CA ARG A 304 9.57 -15.15 1.38
C ARG A 304 8.26 -15.55 0.68
N PRO A 305 7.16 -15.79 1.41
CA PRO A 305 5.89 -16.08 0.79
C PRO A 305 5.33 -14.84 0.10
N THR A 306 4.64 -15.04 -1.02
CA THR A 306 3.83 -13.98 -1.61
C THR A 306 2.61 -13.69 -0.72
N ILE A 307 2.12 -12.45 -0.75
CA ILE A 307 0.85 -12.08 -0.08
C ILE A 307 -0.30 -13.03 -0.49
N ASN A 308 -0.33 -13.50 -1.75
CA ASN A 308 -1.36 -14.39 -2.25
C ASN A 308 -1.29 -15.82 -1.72
N SER A 309 -0.10 -16.26 -1.30
CA SER A 309 0.18 -17.57 -0.69
C SER A 309 0.07 -17.59 0.84
N LEU A 310 -0.21 -16.45 1.49
CA LEU A 310 -0.49 -16.42 2.93
C LEU A 310 -1.72 -17.28 3.26
N ASP A 311 -1.62 -18.05 4.34
CA ASP A 311 -2.67 -18.97 4.79
C ASP A 311 -3.94 -18.21 5.20
N ASP A 312 -5.08 -18.63 4.65
CA ASP A 312 -6.36 -17.96 4.90
C ASP A 312 -6.83 -18.11 6.36
N ALA A 313 -6.47 -19.21 7.05
CA ALA A 313 -6.82 -19.39 8.46
C ALA A 313 -5.98 -18.45 9.35
N LEU A 314 -4.70 -18.26 9.03
CA LEU A 314 -3.83 -17.29 9.69
C LEU A 314 -4.33 -15.85 9.47
N LEU A 315 -4.69 -15.48 8.24
CA LEU A 315 -5.28 -14.17 7.95
C LEU A 315 -6.58 -13.92 8.71
N LYS A 316 -7.45 -14.93 8.84
CA LYS A 316 -8.71 -14.82 9.59
C LYS A 316 -8.49 -14.56 11.08
N ARG A 317 -7.35 -14.97 11.65
CA ARG A 317 -7.01 -14.66 13.05
C ARG A 317 -6.75 -13.17 13.29
N LEU A 318 -6.52 -12.37 12.24
CA LEU A 318 -6.39 -10.91 12.35
C LEU A 318 -7.71 -10.19 12.67
N LEU A 319 -8.86 -10.87 12.65
CA LEU A 319 -10.17 -10.26 12.83
C LEU A 319 -10.68 -10.43 14.28
N VAL A 320 -10.98 -9.32 14.97
CA VAL A 320 -11.54 -9.32 16.35
C VAL A 320 -13.06 -9.55 16.35
N GLN A 321 -13.80 -8.98 15.40
CA GLN A 321 -15.26 -8.88 15.48
C GLN A 321 -15.97 -9.48 14.26
N LYS A 322 -16.88 -10.43 14.51
CA LYS A 322 -17.73 -11.09 13.51
C LYS A 322 -18.65 -10.12 12.73
N SER A 323 -18.99 -8.94 13.27
CA SER A 323 -19.98 -8.02 12.68
C SER A 323 -19.46 -7.19 11.50
N PHE A 324 -18.15 -6.92 11.44
CA PHE A 324 -17.51 -6.29 10.27
C PHE A 324 -17.26 -7.32 9.15
N PHE A 325 -16.99 -8.57 9.55
CA PHE A 325 -16.75 -9.72 8.70
C PHE A 325 -17.95 -10.07 7.81
N GLU A 326 -19.17 -10.06 8.32
CA GLU A 326 -20.38 -10.35 7.53
C GLU A 326 -20.54 -9.41 6.31
N ARG A 327 -20.02 -8.18 6.40
CA ARG A 327 -20.09 -7.19 5.30
C ARG A 327 -18.97 -7.31 4.26
N ILE A 328 -17.81 -7.88 4.61
CA ILE A 328 -16.66 -7.99 3.70
C ILE A 328 -16.46 -9.42 3.18
N GLN A 329 -16.79 -10.46 3.94
CA GLN A 329 -16.51 -11.87 3.63
C GLN A 329 -17.50 -12.80 4.33
N GLU A 330 -18.56 -13.27 3.68
CA GLU A 330 -18.53 -14.72 3.43
C GLU A 330 -17.49 -15.05 2.36
N PHE A 331 -16.37 -15.66 2.76
CA PHE A 331 -15.62 -16.50 1.85
C PHE A 331 -16.57 -17.61 1.40
N GLY A 332 -16.87 -17.68 0.11
CA GLY A 332 -17.62 -18.81 -0.45
C GLY A 332 -16.88 -20.09 -0.11
N SER A 333 -17.49 -20.93 0.72
CA SER A 333 -16.95 -22.20 1.20
C SER A 333 -16.75 -23.26 0.11
N ASN A 334 -16.75 -22.89 -1.18
CA ASN A 334 -16.81 -23.83 -2.31
C ASN A 334 -15.98 -23.37 -3.52
N MET A 335 -14.77 -22.82 -3.33
CA MET A 335 -13.86 -22.56 -4.46
C MET A 335 -12.37 -22.59 -4.09
N VAL A 336 -11.96 -23.49 -3.19
CA VAL A 336 -10.56 -23.58 -2.71
C VAL A 336 -9.57 -24.07 -3.78
N ASN A 337 -10.02 -24.58 -4.93
CA ASN A 337 -9.13 -25.19 -5.92
C ASN A 337 -9.10 -24.54 -7.31
N ALA A 338 -9.58 -23.30 -7.46
CA ALA A 338 -9.38 -22.56 -8.71
C ALA A 338 -8.91 -21.13 -8.40
N PHE A 339 -7.77 -20.73 -8.98
CA PHE A 339 -7.26 -19.34 -9.02
C PHE A 339 -6.39 -18.86 -7.84
N SER A 340 -5.50 -19.73 -7.33
CA SER A 340 -4.29 -19.29 -6.59
C SER A 340 -3.23 -18.67 -7.51
N SER A 341 -3.34 -18.87 -8.82
CA SER A 341 -2.34 -18.44 -9.80
C SER A 341 -2.48 -16.95 -10.16
N ILE A 342 -1.41 -16.20 -9.92
CA ILE A 342 -1.17 -14.88 -10.51
C ILE A 342 -1.33 -15.02 -12.04
N PRO A 343 -2.00 -14.07 -12.74
CA PRO A 343 -2.24 -14.19 -14.18
C PRO A 343 -0.96 -14.48 -14.95
N GLN A 344 -1.03 -15.45 -15.87
CA GLN A 344 0.05 -15.68 -16.83
C GLN A 344 0.12 -14.49 -17.80
N CYS A 345 1.35 -14.11 -18.15
CA CYS A 345 1.67 -12.93 -18.94
C CYS A 345 0.86 -12.84 -20.24
N ARG A 346 0.24 -11.68 -20.51
CA ARG A 346 -0.25 -11.31 -21.85
C ARG A 346 0.51 -10.07 -22.34
N PRO A 347 0.87 -9.96 -23.63
CA PRO A 347 1.57 -8.79 -24.17
C PRO A 347 0.81 -7.48 -23.90
N ASP A 348 -0.52 -7.56 -23.90
CA ASP A 348 -1.46 -6.44 -23.77
C ASP A 348 -1.49 -5.82 -22.35
N THR A 349 -0.80 -6.41 -21.37
CA THR A 349 -0.70 -5.88 -20.00
C THR A 349 0.57 -5.07 -19.75
N LEU A 350 1.43 -4.88 -20.76
CA LEU A 350 2.67 -4.11 -20.66
C LEU A 350 2.41 -2.64 -21.06
N PHE A 351 2.03 -1.84 -20.06
CA PHE A 351 1.80 -0.39 -20.07
C PHE A 351 0.51 0.08 -20.76
#